data_AF-A0A0D6LU23-F1
#
_entry.id   AF-A0A0D6LU23-F1
#
_cell.length_a   1.000
_cell.length_b   1.000
_cell.length_c   1.000
_cell.angle_alpha   90.00
_cell.angle_beta   90.00
_cell.angle_gamma   90.00
#
_symmetry.space_group_name_H-M   'P 1'
#
loop_
_entity.id
_entity.type
_entity.pdbx_description
1 polymer ?
#
loop_
_entity_poly.entity_id
_entity_poly.type
_entity_poly.pdbx_seq_one_letter_code
_entity_poly.pdbx_strand_id
1 'polypeptide(L)' 'MPKYEDGLKNVGNTAGYKIASSYLREAMNLSVDPCEDFFEFTCGNWIANHPVPFDDYTYSQYENISTKVEEKMRDRNMGQ' A
#
# COMPACT_ATOMS: atom_id res chain seq x y z
N MET A 1 -23.79 22.86 -15.30
CA MET A 1 -23.05 21.63 -14.98
C MET A 1 -23.73 21.02 -13.77
N PRO A 2 -24.44 19.87 -13.91
CA PRO A 2 -25.24 19.32 -12.83
C PRO A 2 -24.35 18.98 -11.63
N LYS A 3 -24.88 19.31 -10.46
CA LYS A 3 -24.22 19.46 -9.19
C LYS A 3 -23.70 18.11 -8.69
N TYR A 4 -22.55 18.15 -8.02
CA TYR A 4 -22.06 17.15 -7.07
C TYR A 4 -23.24 16.56 -6.27
N GLU A 5 -23.68 15.36 -6.67
CA GLU A 5 -24.75 14.63 -5.99
C GLU A 5 -24.17 13.91 -4.77
N ASP A 6 -24.49 14.46 -3.61
CA ASP A 6 -24.81 13.79 -2.34
C ASP A 6 -24.05 12.49 -1.96
N GLY A 7 -22.98 12.67 -1.20
CA GLY A 7 -22.76 12.01 0.10
C GLY A 7 -22.88 10.48 0.18
N LEU A 8 -21.74 9.80 0.15
CA LEU A 8 -21.52 8.46 0.73
C LEU A 8 -22.23 7.23 0.12
N LYS A 9 -23.04 7.33 -0.93
CA LYS A 9 -23.71 6.13 -1.50
C LYS A 9 -22.80 5.14 -2.24
N ASN A 10 -21.55 5.51 -2.52
CA ASN A 10 -20.59 4.72 -3.29
C ASN A 10 -19.33 4.30 -2.50
N VAL A 11 -19.31 4.51 -1.18
CA VAL A 11 -18.15 4.12 -0.34
C VAL A 11 -18.32 2.69 0.15
N GLY A 12 -17.53 1.76 -0.39
CA GLY A 12 -17.48 0.39 0.08
C GLY A 12 -16.99 0.33 1.54
N ASN A 13 -17.80 -0.23 2.45
CA ASN A 13 -17.45 -0.31 3.88
C ASN A 13 -16.98 -1.69 4.36
N THR A 14 -17.01 -2.70 3.48
CA THR A 14 -16.65 -4.08 3.84
C THR A 14 -15.24 -4.11 4.46
N ALA A 15 -14.98 -5.15 5.26
CA ALA A 15 -13.66 -5.30 5.89
C ALA A 15 -12.51 -5.20 4.86
N GLY A 16 -12.68 -5.78 3.67
CA GLY A 16 -11.71 -5.67 2.58
C GLY A 16 -11.44 -4.24 2.13
N TYR A 17 -12.48 -3.42 1.94
CA TYR A 17 -12.31 -2.00 1.56
C TYR A 17 -11.62 -1.20 2.65
N LYS A 18 -11.95 -1.43 3.93
CA LYS A 18 -11.29 -0.75 5.06
C LYS A 18 -9.81 -1.10 5.13
N ILE A 19 -9.47 -2.38 4.93
CA ILE A 19 -8.08 -2.84 4.91
C ILE A 19 -7.32 -2.21 3.73
N ALA A 20 -7.87 -2.30 2.51
CA ALA A 20 -7.23 -1.74 1.32
C ALA A 20 -7.02 -0.21 1.43
N SER A 21 -8.03 0.52 1.92
CA SER A 21 -7.92 1.97 2.10
C SER A 21 -6.89 2.38 3.17
N SER A 22 -6.72 1.58 4.23
CA SER A 22 -5.66 1.82 5.22
C SER A 22 -4.28 1.67 4.59
N TYR A 23 -4.03 0.55 3.89
CA TYR A 23 -2.75 0.31 3.22
C TYR A 23 -2.39 1.40 2.22
N LEU A 24 -3.34 1.84 1.39
CA LEU A 24 -3.11 2.94 0.46
C LEU A 24 -2.81 4.25 1.20
N ARG A 25 -3.58 4.57 2.23
CA ARG A 25 -3.41 5.83 2.97
C ARG A 25 -2.08 5.90 3.72
N GLU A 26 -1.59 4.79 4.24
CA GLU A 26 -0.31 4.71 4.95
C GLU A 26 0.90 4.89 4.00
N ALA A 27 0.76 4.48 2.73
CA ALA A 27 1.82 4.63 1.72
C ALA A 27 1.93 6.07 1.17
N MET A 28 0.82 6.82 1.15
CA MET A 28 0.74 8.15 0.56
C MET A 28 1.41 9.22 1.42
N ASN A 29 2.22 10.09 0.80
CA ASN A 29 2.73 11.33 1.39
C ASN A 29 1.83 12.51 0.99
N LEU A 30 0.85 12.83 1.84
CA LEU A 30 -0.15 13.90 1.59
C LEU A 30 0.42 15.33 1.65
N SER A 31 1.71 15.48 1.97
CA SER A 31 2.38 16.80 1.97
C SER A 31 2.89 17.20 0.57
N VAL A 32 2.89 16.27 -0.38
CA VAL A 32 3.37 16.49 -1.76
C VAL A 32 2.19 16.74 -2.70
N ASP A 33 2.34 17.69 -3.62
CA ASP A 33 1.33 17.95 -4.64
C ASP A 33 1.34 16.82 -5.68
N PRO A 34 0.23 16.08 -5.86
CA PRO A 34 0.15 15.01 -6.84
C PRO A 34 0.31 15.47 -8.29
N CYS A 35 0.10 16.76 -8.59
CA CYS A 35 0.30 17.32 -9.92
C CYS A 35 1.79 17.52 -10.25
N GLU A 36 2.64 17.63 -9.22
CA GLU A 36 4.07 17.88 -9.34
C GLU A 36 4.87 16.58 -9.25
N ASP A 37 4.60 15.73 -8.25
CA ASP A 37 5.23 14.41 -8.10
C ASP A 37 4.22 13.37 -7.58
N PHE A 38 3.55 12.71 -8.53
CA PHE A 38 2.58 11.67 -8.21
C PHE A 38 3.21 10.43 -7.56
N PHE A 39 4.48 10.15 -7.85
CA PHE A 39 5.16 8.99 -7.29
C PHE A 39 5.45 9.20 -5.80
N GLU A 40 6.03 10.34 -5.43
CA GLU A 40 6.24 10.68 -4.02
C GLU A 40 4.91 10.85 -3.28
N PHE A 41 3.90 11.47 -3.89
CA PHE A 41 2.57 11.56 -3.28
C PHE A 41 1.96 10.18 -2.97
N THR A 42 2.09 9.20 -3.86
CA THR A 42 1.49 7.87 -3.67
C THR A 42 2.33 6.89 -2.85
N CYS A 43 3.66 7.00 -2.92
CA CYS A 43 4.59 6.00 -2.37
C CYS A 43 5.56 6.56 -1.33
N GLY A 44 5.67 7.88 -1.15
CA GLY A 44 6.73 8.51 -0.36
C GLY A 44 6.81 8.00 1.08
N ASN A 45 5.67 7.86 1.75
CA ASN A 45 5.63 7.30 3.10
C ASN A 45 5.92 5.79 3.11
N TRP A 46 5.60 5.06 2.05
CA TRP A 46 6.00 3.66 1.94
C TRP A 46 7.52 3.54 1.91
N ILE A 47 8.20 4.30 1.05
CA ILE A 47 9.66 4.30 0.90
C ILE A 47 10.33 4.69 2.21
N ALA A 48 9.82 5.72 2.90
CA ALA A 48 10.35 6.16 4.19
C ALA A 48 10.29 5.06 5.28
N ASN A 49 9.28 4.19 5.23
CA ASN A 49 9.06 3.12 6.20
C ASN A 49 9.65 1.76 5.76
N HIS A 50 10.09 1.65 4.51
CA HIS A 50 10.58 0.42 3.89
C HIS A 50 11.94 0.70 3.22
N PRO A 51 13.00 0.97 4.01
CA PRO A 51 14.33 1.16 3.46
C PRO A 51 14.82 -0.14 2.82
N VAL A 52 15.64 -0.01 1.77
CA VAL A 52 16.29 -1.16 1.15
C VAL A 52 17.17 -1.87 2.18
N PRO A 53 17.01 -3.19 2.39
CA PRO A 53 17.90 -3.97 3.24
C PRO A 53 19.36 -3.85 2.80
N PHE A 54 20.30 -4.02 3.73
CA PHE A 54 21.73 -3.83 3.46
C PHE A 54 22.29 -4.78 2.39
N ASP A 55 21.71 -5.97 2.31
CA ASP A 55 22.07 -7.07 1.42
C ASP A 55 21.35 -7.02 0.06
N ASP A 56 20.41 -6.09 -0.10
CA ASP A 56 19.62 -5.94 -1.32
C ASP A 56 19.96 -4.64 -2.07
N TYR A 57 19.75 -4.66 -3.38
CA TYR A 57 19.89 -3.47 -4.23
C TYR A 57 18.59 -2.71 -4.42
N THR A 58 17.46 -3.40 -4.29
CA THR A 58 16.12 -2.87 -4.51
C THR A 58 15.18 -3.38 -3.43
N TYR A 59 14.21 -2.56 -3.08
CA TYR A 59 13.09 -3.00 -2.25
C TYR A 59 11.80 -2.39 -2.74
N SER A 60 10.81 -3.24 -2.99
CA SER A 60 9.54 -2.90 -3.60
C SER A 60 8.39 -3.59 -2.87
N GLN A 61 7.18 -3.07 -3.08
CA GLN A 61 5.96 -3.69 -2.58
C GLN A 61 5.78 -5.14 -3.09
N TYR A 62 6.29 -5.43 -4.30
CA TYR A 62 6.24 -6.78 -4.87
C TYR A 62 7.13 -7.76 -4.10
N GLU A 63 8.38 -7.38 -3.82
CA GLU A 63 9.29 -8.20 -3.00
C GLU A 63 8.72 -8.39 -1.60
N ASN A 64 8.19 -7.33 -0.97
CA ASN A 64 7.54 -7.43 0.35
C ASN A 64 6.43 -8.49 0.40
N ILE A 65 5.55 -8.50 -0.60
CA ILE A 65 4.43 -9.46 -0.65
C ILE A 65 4.95 -10.86 -0.99
N SER A 66 5.89 -10.98 -1.92
CA SER A 66 6.45 -12.26 -2.34
C SER A 66 7.13 -12.97 -1.16
N THR A 67 7.96 -12.27 -0.39
CA THR A 67 8.60 -12.80 0.82
C THR A 67 7.56 -13.31 1.82
N LYS A 68 6.50 -12.54 2.10
CA LYS A 68 5.41 -12.95 3.01
C LYS A 68 4.67 -14.20 2.52
N VAL A 69 4.51 -14.35 1.21
CA VAL A 69 3.88 -15.55 0.62
C VAL A 69 4.79 -16.77 0.80
N GLU A 70 6.09 -16.61 0.53
CA GLU A 70 7.07 -17.69 0.73
C GLU A 70 7.18 -18.13 2.19
N GLU A 71 7.24 -17.19 3.13
CA GLU A 71 7.24 -17.47 4.58
C GLU A 71 6.03 -18.32 4.96
N LYS A 72 4.82 -17.92 4.53
CA LYS A 72 3.61 -18.70 4.77
C LYS A 72 3.65 -20.09 4.15
N MET A 73 4.29 -20.26 2.98
CA MET A 73 4.46 -21.58 2.38
C MET A 73 5.44 -22.43 3.19
N ARG A 74 6.55 -21.85 3.65
CA ARG A 74 7.55 -22.53 4.50
C ARG A 74 6.96 -22.97 5.83
N ASP A 75 6.23 -22.10 6.52
CA ASP A 75 5.58 -22.42 7.80
C ASP A 75 4.59 -23.59 7.66
N ARG A 76 3.82 -23.59 6.58
CA ARG A 76 2.89 -24.69 6.28
C ARG A 76 3.60 -26.02 6.00
N ASN A 77 4.76 -25.96 5.35
CA ASN A 77 5.56 -27.14 5.05
C ASN A 77 6.32 -27.66 6.28
N MET A 78 6.64 -26.81 7.26
CA MET A 78 7.25 -27.21 8.54
C MET A 78 6.25 -27.75 9.57
N GLY A 79 4.96 -27.42 9.41
CA GLY A 79 3.87 -28.01 10.18
C GLY A 79 3.36 -29.36 9.65
N GLN A 80 4.04 -29.91 8.64
CA GLN A 80 3.78 -31.21 8.02
C GLN A 80 4.94 -32.16 8.30
#